data_AF-A0A3E1R8Z0-F1
#
_entry.id   AF-A0A3E1R8Z0-F1
#
_cell.length_a   1.000
_cell.length_b   1.000
_cell.length_c   1.000
_cell.angle_alpha   90.00
_cell.angle_beta   90.00
_cell.angle_gamma   90.00
#
_symmetry.space_group_name_H-M   'P 1'
#
loop_
_entity.id
_entity.type
_entity.pdbx_description
1 polymer ?
#
loop_
_entity_poly.entity_id
_entity_poly.type
_entity_poly.pdbx_seq_one_letter_code
_entity_poly.pdbx_strand_id
1 'polypeptide(L)'
;MAAQALAYDDAEHQITQVMTRQFEKPEAALTVLPVSVEGDYAVAGWLQGTRGGRALLKRDKNHWAIAVCGGSGLTQASVLQSIGMQGDAAARLAAAVVAAEGKLGADKRKLFDGFEGMVKVNAAQGHAGHSEHAPK
;
A
#
# COMPACT_ATOMS: atom_id res chain seq x y z
N MET A 1 -24.64 -1.27 9.66
CA MET A 1 -23.28 -0.72 9.41
C MET A 1 -22.16 -1.41 10.22
N ALA A 2 -22.40 -2.46 11.03
CA ALA A 2 -21.34 -3.08 11.84
C ALA A 2 -20.38 -4.02 11.08
N ALA A 3 -20.85 -4.75 10.06
CA ALA A 3 -20.01 -5.69 9.31
C ALA A 3 -18.91 -5.02 8.47
N GLN A 4 -19.15 -3.78 8.02
CA GLN A 4 -18.19 -3.04 7.20
C GLN A 4 -17.01 -2.51 8.03
N ALA A 5 -17.27 -2.12 9.29
CA ALA A 5 -16.22 -1.66 10.20
C ALA A 5 -15.33 -2.81 10.67
N LEU A 6 -15.90 -3.98 10.98
CA LEU A 6 -15.15 -5.18 11.37
C LEU A 6 -14.24 -5.69 10.25
N ALA A 7 -14.73 -5.74 9.00
CA ALA A 7 -13.92 -6.15 7.85
C ALA A 7 -12.84 -5.11 7.49
N TYR A 8 -13.11 -3.83 7.77
CA TYR A 8 -12.14 -2.75 7.58
C TYR A 8 -11.01 -2.85 8.59
N ASP A 9 -11.33 -3.02 9.88
CA ASP A 9 -10.34 -3.17 10.96
C ASP A 9 -9.44 -4.42 10.72
N ASP A 10 -10.04 -5.54 10.29
CA ASP A 10 -9.29 -6.76 9.95
C ASP A 10 -8.38 -6.53 8.72
N ALA A 11 -8.87 -5.84 7.69
CA ALA A 11 -8.06 -5.47 6.53
C ALA A 11 -6.91 -4.53 6.90
N GLU A 12 -7.16 -3.50 7.72
CA GLU A 12 -6.14 -2.58 8.22
C GLU A 12 -5.05 -3.33 9.01
N HIS A 13 -5.45 -4.26 9.87
CA HIS A 13 -4.53 -5.11 10.63
C HIS A 13 -3.69 -6.01 9.73
N GLN A 14 -4.32 -6.69 8.76
CA GLN A 14 -3.60 -7.54 7.79
C GLN A 14 -2.65 -6.73 6.91
N ILE A 15 -3.09 -5.58 6.40
CA ILE A 15 -2.27 -4.67 5.60
C ILE A 15 -1.08 -4.17 6.42
N THR A 16 -1.32 -3.74 7.66
CA THR A 16 -0.26 -3.30 8.57
C THR A 16 0.75 -4.42 8.79
N GLN A 17 0.31 -5.65 9.09
CA GLN A 17 1.21 -6.78 9.24
C GLN A 17 2.02 -7.09 7.97
N VAL A 18 1.40 -7.05 6.80
CA VAL A 18 2.10 -7.27 5.52
C VAL A 18 3.14 -6.18 5.30
N MET A 19 2.80 -4.91 5.54
CA MET A 19 3.73 -3.79 5.37
C MET A 19 4.86 -3.83 6.39
N THR A 20 4.57 -4.11 7.65
CA THR A 20 5.57 -4.32 8.70
C THR A 20 6.50 -5.45 8.31
N ARG A 21 5.99 -6.62 7.91
CA ARG A 21 6.84 -7.73 7.48
C ARG A 21 7.71 -7.41 6.26
N GLN A 22 7.23 -6.57 5.35
CA GLN A 22 7.93 -6.27 4.09
C GLN A 22 8.88 -5.06 4.18
N PHE A 23 8.59 -4.08 5.05
CA PHE A 23 9.31 -2.80 5.13
C PHE A 23 9.91 -2.49 6.51
N GLU A 24 9.43 -3.12 7.58
CA GLU A 24 9.99 -2.90 8.92
C GLU A 24 11.46 -3.34 8.96
N LYS A 25 12.28 -2.49 9.59
CA LYS A 25 13.68 -2.78 9.84
C LYS A 25 13.92 -2.72 11.35
N PRO A 26 14.81 -3.57 11.89
CA PRO A 26 15.11 -3.58 13.32
C PRO A 26 15.65 -2.23 13.83
N GLU A 27 16.24 -1.43 12.95
CA GLU A 27 16.84 -0.13 13.27
C GLU A 27 15.87 1.05 13.11
N ALA A 28 14.69 0.84 12.51
CA ALA A 28 13.74 1.92 12.27
C ALA A 28 12.29 1.43 12.26
N ALA A 29 11.56 1.83 13.30
CA ALA A 29 10.14 1.51 13.48
C ALA A 29 9.31 2.01 12.28
N LEU A 30 8.53 1.11 11.71
CA LEU A 30 7.60 1.42 10.63
C LEU A 30 6.27 1.89 11.22
N THR A 31 5.85 3.09 10.85
CA THR A 31 4.56 3.66 11.24
C THR A 31 3.60 3.57 10.04
N VAL A 32 2.63 2.65 10.06
CA VAL A 32 1.67 2.45 8.97
C VAL A 32 0.40 3.24 9.25
N LEU A 33 0.24 4.38 8.57
CA LEU A 33 -0.94 5.24 8.64
C LEU A 33 -0.89 6.35 7.57
N PRO A 34 -2.04 6.66 6.92
CA PRO A 34 -3.35 6.06 7.09
C PRO A 34 -3.54 4.87 6.12
N VAL A 35 -4.37 3.90 6.50
CA VAL A 35 -4.84 2.85 5.59
C VAL A 35 -6.20 3.26 5.04
N SER A 36 -6.45 3.01 3.76
CA SER A 36 -7.72 3.27 3.08
C SER A 36 -8.01 2.09 2.17
N VAL A 37 -9.14 1.41 2.40
CA VAL A 37 -9.52 0.18 1.72
C VAL A 37 -10.75 0.45 0.85
N GLU A 38 -10.70 0.03 -0.41
CA GLU A 38 -11.79 0.11 -1.38
C GLU A 38 -11.90 -1.21 -2.16
N GLY A 39 -12.87 -2.04 -1.80
CA GLY A 39 -13.08 -3.37 -2.38
C GLY A 39 -11.86 -4.28 -2.19
N ASP A 40 -11.23 -4.66 -3.29
CA ASP A 40 -10.03 -5.51 -3.32
C ASP A 40 -8.72 -4.72 -3.42
N TYR A 41 -8.76 -3.39 -3.30
CA TYR A 41 -7.59 -2.53 -3.32
C TYR A 41 -7.50 -1.73 -2.03
N ALA A 42 -6.29 -1.47 -1.58
CA ALA A 42 -6.05 -0.63 -0.41
C ALA A 42 -4.82 0.23 -0.62
N VAL A 43 -4.84 1.46 -0.14
CA VAL A 43 -3.66 2.33 -0.08
C VAL A 43 -3.34 2.56 1.38
N ALA A 44 -2.09 2.29 1.74
CA ALA A 44 -1.58 2.50 3.08
C ALA A 44 -0.36 3.42 3.03
N GLY A 45 -0.45 4.55 3.74
CA GLY A 45 0.68 5.41 4.01
C GLY A 45 1.62 4.76 5.03
N TRP A 46 2.92 4.90 4.82
CA TRP A 46 3.90 4.45 5.81
C TRP A 46 4.99 5.50 6.00
N LEU A 47 5.47 5.61 7.24
CA LEU A 47 6.54 6.51 7.66
C LEU A 47 7.59 5.69 8.42
N GLN A 48 8.86 5.92 8.12
CA GLN A 48 10.00 5.32 8.78
C GLN A 48 11.05 6.42 9.01
N GLY A 49 11.03 7.02 10.19
CA GLY A 49 11.86 8.17 10.52
C GLY A 49 11.55 9.37 9.63
N THR A 50 12.50 9.76 8.77
CA THR A 50 12.36 10.87 7.82
C THR A 50 11.91 10.44 6.42
N ARG A 51 11.72 9.14 6.19
CA ARG A 51 11.25 8.59 4.92
C ARG A 51 9.79 8.20 5.03
N GLY A 52 9.03 8.43 3.98
CA GLY A 52 7.62 8.06 3.92
C GLY A 52 7.18 7.82 2.50
N GLY A 53 6.13 7.02 2.32
CA GLY A 53 5.53 6.78 1.01
C GLY A 53 4.12 6.21 1.13
N ARG A 54 3.48 5.98 -0.01
CA ARG A 54 2.21 5.25 -0.08
C ARG A 54 2.46 3.89 -0.72
N ALA A 55 1.88 2.85 -0.15
CA ALA A 55 1.87 1.53 -0.74
C ALA A 55 0.43 1.19 -1.14
N LEU A 56 0.25 0.84 -2.41
CA LEU A 56 -0.95 0.19 -2.89
C LEU A 56 -0.82 -1.31 -2.67
N LEU A 57 -1.78 -1.84 -1.95
CA LEU A 57 -1.98 -3.26 -1.76
C LEU A 57 -3.20 -3.72 -2.58
N LYS A 58 -3.11 -4.94 -3.08
CA LYS A 58 -4.20 -5.63 -3.74
C LYS A 58 -4.51 -6.89 -2.95
N ARG A 59 -5.79 -7.15 -2.74
CA ARG A 59 -6.29 -8.39 -2.16
C ARG A 59 -6.36 -9.46 -3.24
N ASP A 60 -5.67 -10.57 -3.02
CA ASP A 60 -5.76 -11.78 -3.84
C ASP A 60 -6.17 -12.95 -2.94
N LYS A 61 -7.31 -13.60 -3.24
CA LYS A 61 -7.81 -14.78 -2.52
C LYS A 61 -7.70 -14.68 -0.99
N ASN A 62 -8.09 -13.54 -0.43
CA ASN A 62 -8.07 -13.24 1.01
C ASN A 62 -6.69 -12.89 1.62
N HIS A 63 -5.68 -12.67 0.79
CA HIS A 63 -4.33 -12.25 1.20
C HIS A 63 -4.05 -10.86 0.61
N TRP A 64 -3.50 -9.96 1.41
CA TRP A 64 -3.04 -8.65 0.93
C TRP A 64 -1.60 -8.75 0.45
N ALA A 65 -1.32 -8.22 -0.74
CA ALA A 65 0.01 -8.13 -1.30
C ALA A 65 0.29 -6.69 -1.78
N ILE A 66 1.50 -6.20 -1.53
CA ILE A 66 1.93 -4.89 -2.03
C ILE A 66 2.12 -4.99 -3.54
N ALA A 67 1.31 -4.24 -4.29
CA ALA A 67 1.37 -4.18 -5.73
C ALA A 67 2.27 -3.03 -6.22
N VAL A 68 2.21 -1.87 -5.58
CA VAL A 68 2.96 -0.68 -6.01
C VAL A 68 3.31 0.16 -4.79
N CYS A 69 4.56 0.61 -4.67
CA CYS A 69 4.92 1.70 -3.77
C CYS A 69 5.10 2.98 -4.59
N GLY A 70 4.45 4.06 -4.17
CA GLY A 70 4.49 5.33 -4.86
C GLY A 70 4.37 6.52 -3.93
N GLY A 71 4.81 7.67 -4.43
CA GLY A 71 4.54 8.97 -3.81
C GLY A 71 3.13 9.46 -4.14
N SER A 72 3.01 10.73 -4.51
CA SER A 72 1.74 11.42 -4.77
C SER A 72 0.91 10.81 -5.91
N GLY A 73 1.53 10.04 -6.80
CA GLY A 73 0.83 9.34 -7.87
C GLY A 73 -0.30 8.43 -7.38
N LEU A 74 -0.18 7.78 -6.23
CA LEU A 74 -1.23 6.89 -5.71
C LEU A 74 -2.49 7.61 -5.20
N THR A 75 -2.46 8.93 -5.13
CA THR A 75 -3.64 9.77 -4.83
C THR A 75 -4.44 10.14 -6.09
N GLN A 76 -3.95 9.77 -7.28
CA GLN A 76 -4.58 10.11 -8.56
C GLN A 76 -5.39 8.93 -9.09
N ALA A 77 -6.68 9.15 -9.36
CA ALA A 77 -7.54 8.13 -9.95
C ALA A 77 -6.96 7.57 -11.27
N SER A 78 -6.37 8.42 -12.12
CA SER A 78 -5.74 8.00 -13.38
C SER A 78 -4.59 7.00 -13.18
N VAL A 79 -3.81 7.17 -12.10
CA VAL A 79 -2.75 6.23 -11.75
C VAL A 79 -3.36 4.90 -11.33
N LEU A 80 -4.35 4.92 -10.43
CA LEU A 80 -5.07 3.73 -9.97
C LEU A 80 -5.74 2.96 -11.12
N GLN A 81 -6.33 3.68 -12.08
CA GLN A 81 -6.87 3.10 -13.31
C GLN A 81 -5.81 2.42 -14.17
N SER A 82 -4.61 2.99 -14.25
CA SER A 82 -3.48 2.40 -15.00
C SER A 82 -2.97 1.09 -14.39
N ILE A 83 -3.34 0.80 -13.14
CA ILE A 83 -3.03 -0.46 -12.41
C ILE A 83 -4.15 -1.50 -12.59
N GLY A 84 -5.22 -1.13 -13.30
CA GLY A 84 -6.37 -2.00 -13.58
C GLY A 84 -7.57 -1.79 -12.65
N MET A 85 -7.60 -0.73 -11.83
CA MET A 85 -8.82 -0.38 -11.09
C MET A 85 -9.89 0.17 -12.01
N GLN A 86 -11.16 -0.16 -11.71
CA GLN A 86 -12.32 0.48 -12.32
C GLN A 86 -12.33 1.98 -11.99
N GLY A 87 -12.75 2.83 -12.92
CA GLY A 87 -12.71 4.29 -12.74
C GLY A 87 -13.45 4.79 -11.50
N ASP A 88 -14.63 4.24 -11.20
CA ASP A 88 -15.42 4.63 -10.02
C ASP A 88 -14.69 4.24 -8.72
N ALA A 89 -14.17 3.02 -8.63
CA ALA A 89 -13.40 2.55 -7.47
C ALA A 89 -12.09 3.34 -7.30
N ALA A 90 -11.41 3.66 -8.41
CA ALA A 90 -10.20 4.47 -8.39
C ALA A 90 -10.47 5.89 -7.85
N ALA A 91 -11.57 6.52 -8.27
CA ALA A 91 -11.95 7.85 -7.78
C ALA A 91 -12.31 7.82 -6.29
N ARG A 92 -13.06 6.81 -5.83
CA ARG A 92 -13.39 6.68 -4.40
C ARG A 92 -12.16 6.42 -3.54
N LEU A 93 -11.28 5.51 -3.96
CA LEU A 93 -10.05 5.22 -3.23
C LEU A 93 -9.13 6.44 -3.17
N ALA A 94 -8.95 7.15 -4.29
CA ALA A 94 -8.21 8.41 -4.32
C ALA A 94 -8.78 9.44 -3.34
N ALA A 95 -10.09 9.64 -3.34
CA ALA A 95 -10.76 10.55 -2.40
C ALA A 95 -10.60 10.11 -0.94
N ALA A 96 -10.71 8.81 -0.65
CA ALA A 96 -10.52 8.24 0.68
C ALA A 96 -9.09 8.49 1.20
N VAL A 97 -8.08 8.27 0.35
CA VAL A 97 -6.67 8.52 0.68
C VAL A 97 -6.44 10.01 0.97
N VAL A 98 -6.92 10.91 0.11
CA VAL A 98 -6.77 12.36 0.30
C VAL A 98 -7.46 12.81 1.60
N ALA A 99 -8.64 12.28 1.89
CA ALA A 99 -9.37 12.57 3.13
C ALA A 99 -8.62 12.05 4.37
N ALA A 100 -8.08 10.82 4.30
CA ALA A 100 -7.33 10.23 5.39
C ALA A 100 -5.99 10.96 5.64
N GLU A 101 -5.27 11.34 4.58
CA GLU A 101 -4.08 12.18 4.68
C GLU A 101 -4.41 13.58 5.19
N GLY A 102 -5.59 14.12 4.85
CA GLY A 102 -6.07 15.40 5.37
C GLY A 102 -6.15 15.42 6.89
N LYS A 103 -6.46 14.27 7.51
CA LYS A 103 -6.50 14.12 8.98
C LYS A 103 -5.11 14.09 9.61
N LEU A 104 -4.08 13.75 8.85
CA LEU A 104 -2.70 13.61 9.36
C LEU A 104 -1.91 14.92 9.38
N GLY A 105 -2.33 15.92 8.61
CA GLY A 105 -1.68 17.22 8.50
C GLY A 105 -0.64 17.29 7.36
N ALA A 106 -0.34 18.52 6.95
CA ALA A 106 0.53 18.81 5.79
C ALA A 106 1.97 18.27 5.95
N ASP A 107 2.48 18.21 7.17
CA ASP A 107 3.83 17.69 7.48
C ASP A 107 4.00 16.24 7.06
N LYS A 108 3.02 15.37 7.40
CA LYS A 108 3.06 13.95 7.01
C LYS A 108 2.87 13.82 5.49
N ARG A 109 2.00 14.63 4.91
CA ARG A 109 1.79 14.64 3.45
C ARG A 109 3.07 15.02 2.69
N LYS A 110 3.88 15.96 3.20
CA LYS A 110 5.21 16.26 2.65
C LYS A 110 6.17 15.09 2.75
N LEU A 111 6.19 14.38 3.88
CA LEU A 111 7.04 13.19 4.04
C LEU A 111 6.66 12.09 3.04
N PHE A 112 5.37 11.86 2.83
CA PHE A 112 4.89 10.90 1.84
C PHE A 112 5.16 11.34 0.39
N ASP A 113 5.16 12.65 0.13
CA ASP A 113 5.46 13.24 -1.18
C ASP A 113 6.95 13.22 -1.52
N GLY A 114 7.82 13.23 -0.49
CA GLY A 114 9.27 13.10 -0.66
C GLY A 114 9.73 11.78 -1.28
N PHE A 115 8.84 10.79 -1.43
CA PHE A 115 9.10 9.63 -2.27
C PHE A 115 8.84 9.96 -3.75
N GLU A 116 9.83 10.60 -4.38
CA GLU A 116 9.88 10.82 -5.83
C GLU A 116 10.18 9.49 -6.55
N GLY A 117 9.17 8.63 -6.64
CA GLY A 117 9.27 7.37 -7.37
C GLY A 117 7.97 6.58 -7.37
N MET A 118 7.74 5.83 -8.45
CA MET A 118 6.75 4.75 -8.49
C MET A 118 7.50 3.44 -8.73
N VAL A 119 7.61 2.63 -7.68
CA VAL A 119 8.20 1.30 -7.74
C VAL A 119 7.05 0.31 -7.82
N LYS A 120 6.88 -0.32 -8.98
CA LYS A 120 6.00 -1.50 -9.08
C LYS A 120 6.64 -2.62 -8.29
N VAL A 121 6.03 -3.00 -7.17
CA VAL A 121 6.45 -4.16 -6.40
C VAL A 121 5.77 -5.34 -7.07
N ASN A 122 6.50 -6.04 -7.94
CA ASN A 122 5.93 -7.23 -8.56
C ASN A 122 5.70 -8.28 -7.48
N ALA A 123 4.45 -8.44 -7.04
CA ALA A 123 4.03 -9.50 -6.11
C ALA A 123 4.24 -10.92 -6.70
N ALA A 124 4.61 -11.02 -7.98
CA ALA A 124 4.90 -12.27 -8.68
C ALA A 124 6.41 -12.61 -8.79
N GLN A 125 7.26 -12.17 -7.85
CA GLN A 125 8.65 -12.67 -7.78
C GLN A 125 9.00 -13.16 -6.38
N GLY A 126 8.18 -14.06 -5.86
CA GLY A 126 8.50 -14.94 -4.75
C GLY A 126 8.34 -16.40 -5.19
N HIS A 127 9.18 -16.85 -6.14
CA HIS A 127 9.59 -18.24 -6.46
C HIS A 127 9.84 -18.43 -7.97
N ALA A 128 11.10 -18.32 -8.42
CA ALA A 128 11.68 -19.11 -9.52
C ALA A 128 13.17 -18.77 -9.74
N GLY A 129 14.06 -19.73 -9.45
CA GLY A 129 15.49 -19.74 -9.81
C GLY A 129 16.41 -19.45 -8.61
N HIS A 130 17.09 -20.41 -7.98
CA HIS A 130 17.70 -21.63 -8.48
C HIS A 130 17.50 -22.80 -7.50
N SER A 131 16.71 -23.80 -7.91
CA SER A 131 16.98 -25.18 -7.53
C SER A 131 18.05 -25.70 -8.50
N GLU A 132 19.17 -26.10 -7.93
CA GLU A 132 20.03 -27.22 -8.33
C GLU A 132 20.00 -27.67 -9.80
N HIS A 133 21.10 -27.45 -10.51
CA HIS A 133 21.50 -28.32 -11.61
C HIS A 133 22.98 -28.71 -11.41
N ALA A 134 23.21 -29.73 -10.59
CA ALA A 134 24.31 -30.65 -10.83
C ALA A 134 23.87 -31.54 -12.01
N PRO A 135 24.60 -31.49 -13.13
CA PRO A 135 25.52 -32.58 -13.49
C PRO A 135 26.80 -32.00 -14.14
N LYS A 136 27.97 -32.63 -14.17
CA LYS A 136 28.37 -34.05 -14.19
C LYS A 136 29.89 -34.07 -13.98
#